data_AF-A0A947ABH4-F1
#
_entry.id   AF-A0A947ABH4-F1
#
_cell.length_a   1.000
_cell.length_b   1.000
_cell.length_c   1.000
_cell.angle_alpha   90.00
_cell.angle_beta   90.00
_cell.angle_gamma   90.00
#
_symmetry.space_group_name_H-M   'P 1'
#
loop_
_entity.id
_entity.type
_entity.pdbx_description
1 polymer ?
#
loop_
_entity_poly.entity_id
_entity_poly.type
_entity_poly.pdbx_seq_one_letter_code
_entity_poly.pdbx_strand_id
1 'polypeptide(L)'
;AQAVAIHCYEFYFAIVEQTRETSALPEYATTHQLEQMYCHVEDALLAIDFLDHKSHTYWMRNIRQFLGKIRLSAKEANIVRGICRKFLWFQNKRSLDVHKELEKQ
;
A
#
# COMPACT_ATOMS: atom_id res chain seq x y z
N ALA A 1 -32.01 -5.68 39.83
CA ALA A 1 -31.02 -4.62 39.50
C ALA A 1 -30.33 -4.84 38.14
N GLN A 2 -29.98 -6.07 37.74
CA GLN A 2 -29.23 -6.34 36.50
C GLN A 2 -29.97 -6.00 35.20
N ALA A 3 -31.28 -6.25 35.10
CA ALA A 3 -32.06 -5.95 33.90
C ALA A 3 -32.01 -4.45 33.53
N VAL A 4 -32.12 -3.56 34.52
CA VAL A 4 -32.02 -2.11 34.32
C VAL A 4 -30.65 -1.72 33.77
N ALA A 5 -29.58 -2.32 34.29
CA ALA A 5 -28.22 -2.06 33.82
C ALA A 5 -28.03 -2.46 32.34
N ILE A 6 -28.57 -3.61 31.93
CA ILE A 6 -28.54 -4.06 30.53
C ILE A 6 -29.31 -3.09 29.64
N HIS A 7 -30.52 -2.68 30.03
CA HIS A 7 -31.31 -1.72 29.26
C HIS A 7 -30.63 -0.35 29.14
N CYS A 8 -30.05 0.16 30.22
CA CYS A 8 -29.28 1.41 30.18
C CYS A 8 -28.06 1.31 29.26
N TYR A 9 -27.36 0.17 29.26
CA TYR A 9 -26.21 -0.06 28.37
C TYR A 9 -26.63 -0.08 26.90
N GLU A 10 -27.69 -0.83 26.55
CA GLU A 10 -28.22 -0.90 25.19
C GLU A 10 -28.71 0.47 24.70
N PHE A 11 -29.43 1.23 25.53
CA PHE A 11 -29.86 2.58 25.20
C PHE A 11 -28.68 3.53 24.98
N TYR A 12 -27.70 3.51 25.88
CA TYR A 12 -26.48 4.30 25.74
C TYR A 12 -25.74 3.93 24.45
N PHE A 13 -25.56 2.64 24.17
CA PHE A 13 -24.88 2.16 22.97
C PHE A 13 -25.60 2.58 21.68
N ALA A 14 -26.93 2.50 21.64
CA ALA A 14 -27.73 2.94 20.50
C ALA A 14 -27.61 4.46 20.25
N ILE A 15 -27.60 5.28 21.32
CA ILE A 15 -27.42 6.74 21.22
C ILE A 15 -26.01 7.06 20.71
N VAL A 16 -24.99 6.39 21.23
CA VAL A 16 -23.59 6.56 20.79
C VAL A 16 -23.43 6.18 19.32
N GLU A 17 -24.00 5.06 18.89
CA GLU A 17 -23.88 4.62 17.49
C GLU A 17 -24.65 5.53 16.53
N GLN A 18 -25.79 6.10 16.95
CA GLN A 18 -26.55 7.06 16.14
C GLN A 18 -25.87 8.44 16.02
N THR A 19 -25.17 8.86 17.08
CA THR A 19 -24.42 10.14 17.09
C THR A 19 -23.03 10.01 16.49
N ARG A 20 -22.59 8.77 16.21
CA ARG A 20 -21.37 8.49 15.48
C ARG A 20 -21.56 9.00 14.06
N GLU A 21 -20.83 10.05 13.69
CA GLU A 21 -20.74 10.46 12.30
C GLU A 21 -20.30 9.23 11.49
N THR A 22 -21.08 8.87 10.47
CA THR A 22 -20.68 7.85 9.51
C THR A 22 -19.45 8.38 8.79
N SER A 23 -18.25 8.13 9.35
CA SER A 23 -17.00 8.38 8.66
C SER A 23 -17.14 7.70 7.31
N ALA A 24 -17.04 8.47 6.22
CA ALA A 24 -17.19 7.93 4.87
C ALA A 24 -16.35 6.65 4.78
N LEU A 25 -17.00 5.51 4.53
CA LEU A 25 -16.33 4.22 4.48
C LEU A 25 -15.13 4.36 3.53
N PRO A 26 -13.92 3.98 3.94
CA PRO A 26 -12.74 4.17 3.11
C PRO A 26 -12.96 3.47 1.77
N GLU A 27 -12.82 4.23 0.68
CA GLU A 27 -12.95 3.69 -0.67
C GLU A 27 -11.78 2.74 -0.92
N TYR A 28 -12.10 1.44 -0.92
CA TYR A 28 -11.12 0.39 -1.18
C TYR A 28 -10.57 0.51 -2.60
N ALA A 29 -9.28 0.20 -2.73
CA ALA A 29 -8.64 0.16 -4.04
C ALA A 29 -9.31 -0.89 -4.92
N THR A 30 -9.62 -0.49 -6.15
CA THR A 30 -10.07 -1.42 -7.19
C THR A 30 -8.95 -2.39 -7.56
N THR A 31 -9.29 -3.55 -8.14
CA THR A 31 -8.30 -4.49 -8.68
C THR A 31 -7.32 -3.79 -9.61
N HIS A 32 -7.80 -2.89 -10.46
CA HIS A 32 -6.96 -2.14 -11.38
C HIS A 32 -5.93 -1.24 -10.66
N GLN A 33 -6.34 -0.54 -9.59
CA GLN A 33 -5.44 0.29 -8.78
C GLN A 33 -4.39 -0.56 -8.03
N LEU A 34 -4.79 -1.74 -7.53
CA LEU A 34 -3.87 -2.68 -6.92
C LEU A 34 -2.86 -3.23 -7.92
N GLU A 35 -3.27 -3.59 -9.13
CA GLU A 35 -2.37 -4.02 -10.20
C GLU A 35 -1.33 -2.95 -10.56
N GLN A 36 -1.77 -1.70 -10.73
CA GLN A 36 -0.84 -0.59 -10.95
C GLN A 36 0.14 -0.39 -9.79
N MET A 37 -0.30 -0.62 -8.55
CA MET A 37 0.57 -0.59 -7.39
C MET A 37 1.62 -1.70 -7.45
N TYR A 38 1.20 -2.92 -7.78
CA TYR A 38 2.11 -4.06 -7.90
C TYR A 38 3.16 -3.87 -8.99
N CYS A 39 2.80 -3.30 -10.14
CA CYS A 39 3.78 -2.96 -11.19
C CYS A 39 4.88 -2.02 -10.68
N HIS A 40 4.52 -0.96 -9.95
CA HIS A 40 5.53 -0.05 -9.40
C HIS A 40 6.40 -0.68 -8.32
N VAL A 41 5.85 -1.61 -7.53
CA VAL A 41 6.64 -2.40 -6.58
C VAL A 41 7.62 -3.29 -7.33
N GLU A 42 7.18 -3.96 -8.38
CA GLU A 42 8.02 -4.80 -9.25
C GLU A 42 9.17 -4.00 -9.85
N ASP A 43 8.87 -2.86 -10.49
CA ASP A 43 9.87 -1.96 -11.08
C ASP A 43 10.92 -1.54 -10.03
N ALA A 44 10.48 -1.14 -8.84
CA ALA A 44 11.37 -0.67 -7.78
C ALA A 44 12.28 -1.79 -7.25
N LEU A 45 11.77 -3.03 -7.17
CA LEU A 45 12.53 -4.18 -6.73
C LEU A 45 13.49 -4.71 -7.80
N LEU A 46 13.13 -4.61 -9.08
CA LEU A 46 14.05 -4.87 -10.20
C LEU A 46 15.20 -3.87 -10.21
N ALA A 47 14.92 -2.59 -9.95
CA ALA A 47 15.94 -1.53 -9.93
C ALA A 47 17.00 -1.65 -8.83
N ILE A 48 16.82 -2.58 -7.88
CA ILE A 48 17.81 -2.91 -6.83
C ILE A 48 18.33 -4.34 -6.94
N ASP A 49 18.06 -5.02 -8.05
CA ASP A 49 18.44 -6.41 -8.28
C ASP A 49 17.91 -7.39 -7.20
N PHE A 50 16.80 -7.04 -6.53
CA PHE A 50 16.15 -7.93 -5.56
C PHE A 50 15.43 -9.09 -6.26
N LEU A 51 14.87 -8.83 -7.44
CA LEU A 51 14.16 -9.83 -8.25
C LEU A 51 15.10 -10.42 -9.31
N ASP A 52 15.53 -11.67 -9.12
CA ASP A 52 16.20 -12.46 -10.16
C ASP A 52 15.18 -13.15 -11.08
N HIS A 53 15.53 -13.30 -12.36
CA HIS A 53 14.67 -13.87 -13.39
C HIS A 53 14.11 -15.24 -13.01
N LYS A 54 14.90 -16.12 -12.36
CA LYS A 54 14.46 -17.48 -12.00
C LYS A 54 13.40 -17.51 -10.90
N SER A 55 13.38 -16.49 -10.04
CA SER A 55 12.49 -16.43 -8.87
C SER A 55 11.45 -15.31 -8.92
N HIS A 56 11.44 -14.53 -10.01
CA HIS A 56 10.62 -13.33 -10.14
C HIS A 56 9.13 -13.59 -9.87
N THR A 57 8.53 -14.55 -10.58
CA THR A 57 7.11 -14.89 -10.40
C THR A 57 6.79 -15.36 -8.98
N TYR A 58 7.71 -16.08 -8.34
CA TYR A 58 7.55 -16.54 -6.96
C TYR A 58 7.51 -15.35 -5.99
N TRP A 59 8.43 -14.40 -6.12
CA TRP A 59 8.46 -13.20 -5.28
C TRP A 59 7.25 -12.32 -5.48
N MET A 60 6.87 -12.03 -6.73
CA MET A 60 5.70 -11.18 -7.00
C MET A 60 4.40 -11.82 -6.55
N ARG A 61 4.30 -13.16 -6.55
CA ARG A 61 3.16 -13.85 -5.94
C ARG A 61 3.11 -13.64 -4.42
N ASN A 62 4.23 -13.80 -3.72
CA ASN A 62 4.32 -13.62 -2.26
C ASN A 62 4.06 -12.17 -1.84
N ILE A 63 4.82 -11.23 -2.44
CA ILE A 63 4.33 -9.97 -3.01
C ILE A 63 2.87 -9.56 -2.74
N ARG A 64 2.08 -9.88 -3.76
CA ARG A 64 0.65 -9.66 -3.90
C ARG A 64 -0.14 -10.30 -2.77
N GLN A 65 0.25 -11.51 -2.33
CA GLN A 65 -0.39 -12.16 -1.19
C GLN A 65 -0.20 -11.37 0.10
N PHE A 66 1.02 -10.90 0.39
CA PHE A 66 1.34 -10.16 1.61
C PHE A 66 0.61 -8.82 1.67
N LEU A 67 0.73 -8.01 0.62
CA LEU A 67 0.06 -6.70 0.56
C LEU A 67 -1.47 -6.83 0.44
N GLY A 68 -1.96 -7.92 -0.16
CA GLY A 68 -3.38 -8.23 -0.26
C GLY A 68 -4.03 -8.73 1.03
N LYS A 69 -3.26 -9.01 2.10
CA LYS A 69 -3.82 -9.39 3.42
C LYS A 69 -4.65 -8.27 4.03
N ILE A 70 -4.37 -7.02 3.66
CA ILE A 70 -5.07 -5.83 4.14
C ILE A 70 -5.88 -5.26 2.97
N ARG A 71 -7.13 -4.87 3.22
CA ARG A 71 -7.95 -4.19 2.21
C ARG A 71 -7.50 -2.73 2.10
N LEU A 72 -6.51 -2.50 1.24
CA LEU A 72 -5.97 -1.16 0.98
C LEU A 72 -7.05 -0.26 0.35
N SER A 73 -7.12 0.98 0.81
CA SER A 73 -7.81 2.08 0.14
C SER A 73 -7.08 2.53 -1.12
N ALA A 74 -7.79 3.20 -2.02
CA ALA A 74 -7.18 3.81 -3.20
C ALA A 74 -6.06 4.81 -2.82
N LYS A 75 -6.20 5.49 -1.68
CA LYS A 75 -5.20 6.43 -1.15
C LYS A 75 -3.93 5.70 -0.69
N GLU A 76 -4.06 4.61 0.06
CA GLU A 76 -2.93 3.82 0.53
C GLU A 76 -2.15 3.18 -0.63
N ALA A 77 -2.86 2.64 -1.63
CA ALA A 77 -2.22 2.11 -2.84
C ALA A 77 -1.41 3.21 -3.58
N ASN A 78 -1.94 4.43 -3.63
CA ASN A 78 -1.23 5.56 -4.23
C ASN A 78 -0.01 6.03 -3.42
N ILE A 79 -0.03 5.90 -2.09
CA ILE A 79 1.15 6.17 -1.25
C ILE A 79 2.28 5.22 -1.61
N VAL A 80 1.99 3.91 -1.70
CA VAL A 80 2.98 2.90 -2.11
C VAL A 80 3.56 3.22 -3.49
N ARG A 81 2.70 3.52 -4.47
CA ARG A 81 3.11 3.94 -5.81
C ARG A 81 4.01 5.18 -5.80
N GLY A 82 3.66 6.18 -4.97
CA GLY A 82 4.45 7.40 -4.81
C GLY A 82 5.86 7.14 -4.29
N ILE A 83 5.99 6.25 -3.31
CA ILE A 83 7.28 5.81 -2.75
C ILE A 83 8.11 5.11 -3.84
N CYS A 84 7.55 4.12 -4.54
CA CYS A 84 8.22 3.41 -5.63
C CYS A 84 8.71 4.36 -6.74
N ARG A 85 7.88 5.33 -7.16
CA ARG A 85 8.28 6.32 -8.17
C ARG A 85 9.43 7.21 -7.71
N LYS A 86 9.41 7.69 -6.46
CA LYS A 86 10.51 8.49 -5.90
C LYS A 86 11.79 7.68 -5.77
N PHE A 87 11.67 6.41 -5.39
CA PHE A 87 12.77 5.47 -5.33
C PHE A 87 13.43 5.27 -6.70
N LEU A 88 12.63 4.96 -7.74
CA LEU A 88 13.11 4.81 -9.12
C LEU A 88 13.77 6.08 -9.66
N TRP A 89 13.17 7.25 -9.39
CA TRP A 89 13.78 8.53 -9.76
C TRP A 89 15.16 8.71 -9.15
N PHE A 90 15.32 8.38 -7.85
CA PHE A 90 16.61 8.47 -7.17
C PHE A 90 17.64 7.48 -7.75
N GLN A 91 17.22 6.25 -8.06
CA GLN A 91 18.08 5.25 -8.67
C GLN A 91 18.60 5.68 -10.04
N ASN A 92 17.71 6.19 -10.89
CA ASN A 92 18.08 6.69 -12.22
C ASN A 92 19.00 7.91 -12.12
N LYS A 93 18.79 8.80 -11.15
CA LYS A 93 19.70 9.92 -10.92
C LYS A 93 21.09 9.44 -10.54
N ARG A 94 21.18 8.48 -9.63
CA ARG A 94 22.46 7.90 -9.17
C ARG A 94 23.21 7.22 -10.31
N SER A 95 22.52 6.46 -11.17
CA SER A 95 23.18 5.81 -12.32
C SER A 95 23.74 6.82 -13.32
N LEU A 96 23.01 7.92 -13.59
CA LEU A 96 23.47 9.02 -14.43
C LEU A 96 24.70 9.73 -13.84
N ASP A 97 24.72 9.95 -12.53
CA ASP A 97 25.85 10.59 -11.85
C ASP A 97 27.12 9.72 -11.93
N VAL A 98 27.00 8.40 -11.78
CA VAL A 98 28.11 7.45 -11.93
C VAL A 98 28.69 7.45 -13.35
N HIS A 99 27.84 7.49 -14.39
CA HIS A 99 28.32 7.49 -15.78
C HIS A 99 29.08 8.78 -16.13
N LYS A 100 28.62 9.94 -15.63
CA LYS A 100 29.30 11.23 -15.84
C LYS A 100 30.67 11.32 -15.19
N GLU A 101 30.90 10.58 -14.11
CA GLU A 101 32.21 10.54 -13.44
C GLU A 101 33.22 9.71 -14.25
N LEU A 102 32.77 8.61 -14.87
CA LEU A 102 33.61 7.75 -15.71
C LEU A 102 34.04 8.43 -17.02
N GLU A 103 33.22 9.31 -17.60
CA GLU A 103 33.56 10.06 -18.83
C GLU A 103 34.56 11.20 -18.60
N LYS A 104 34.82 11.59 -17.34
CA LYS A 104 35.77 12.65 -16.98
C LYS A 104 37.17 12.14 -16.66
N GLN A 105 37.34 10.83 -16.52
CA GLN A 105 38.64 10.17 -16.31
C GLN A 105 39.26 9.76 -17.65
#